data_AF-A0A934SF88-F1
#
_entry.id   AF-A0A934SF88-F1
#
_cell.length_a   1.000
_cell.length_b   1.000
_cell.length_c   1.000
_cell.angle_alpha   90.00
_cell.angle_beta   90.00
_cell.angle_gamma   90.00
#
_symmetry.space_group_name_H-M   'P 1'
#
loop_
_entity.id
_entity.type
_entity.pdbx_description
1 polymer ?
#
loop_
_entity_poly.entity_id
_entity_poly.type
_entity_poly.pdbx_seq_one_letter_code
_entity_poly.pdbx_strand_id
1 'polypeptide(L)'
;MSKVTATPEALALIDEIVADHGPVLFHQSGGCCDGSSPMCYAQNDFKIGDRDVKLGEIGGAPFYISASQFEAWKHTDLIIDVVPGRGGMFSLDNGREKRFLTRSEICNI
;
A
#
# COMPACT_ATOMS: atom_id res chain seq x y z
N MET A 1 -2.83 -13.31 11.95
CA MET A 1 -2.64 -13.21 10.50
C MET A 1 -3.36 -11.96 10.07
N SER A 2 -2.65 -10.83 10.02
CA SER A 2 -3.21 -9.55 9.58
C SER A 2 -3.52 -9.67 8.09
N LYS A 3 -4.78 -9.54 7.69
CA LYS A 3 -5.15 -9.68 6.28
C LYS A 3 -5.15 -8.28 5.65
N VAL A 4 -4.28 -8.08 4.68
CA VAL A 4 -4.37 -6.95 3.76
C VAL A 4 -5.19 -7.39 2.54
N THR A 5 -6.14 -6.55 2.13
CA THR A 5 -6.99 -6.77 0.95
C THR A 5 -7.03 -5.50 0.12
N ALA A 6 -7.53 -5.58 -1.12
CA ALA A 6 -7.65 -4.43 -2.00
C ALA A 6 -9.04 -4.39 -2.65
N THR A 7 -9.57 -3.19 -2.85
CA THR A 7 -10.83 -2.98 -3.58
C THR A 7 -10.65 -3.24 -5.07
N PRO A 8 -11.73 -3.52 -5.83
CA PRO A 8 -11.64 -3.70 -7.28
C PRO A 8 -10.99 -2.52 -8.01
N GLU A 9 -11.22 -1.29 -7.54
CA GLU A 9 -10.60 -0.08 -8.09
C GLU A 9 -9.10 -0.03 -7.83
N ALA A 10 -8.67 -0.44 -6.63
CA ALA A 10 -7.26 -0.57 -6.31
C ALA A 10 -6.58 -1.67 -7.15
N LEU A 11 -7.23 -2.81 -7.35
CA LEU A 11 -6.73 -3.89 -8.20
C LEU A 11 -6.59 -3.44 -9.66
N ALA A 12 -7.56 -2.69 -10.19
CA ALA A 12 -7.48 -2.15 -11.54
C ALA A 12 -6.29 -1.19 -11.69
N LEU A 13 -6.10 -0.29 -10.72
CA LEU A 13 -4.96 0.64 -10.74
C LEU A 13 -3.62 -0.09 -10.62
N ILE A 14 -3.55 -1.14 -9.81
CA ILE A 14 -2.35 -2.00 -9.71
C ILE A 14 -2.04 -2.62 -11.07
N ASP A 15 -3.04 -3.20 -11.74
CA ASP A 15 -2.86 -3.83 -13.04
C ASP A 15 -2.38 -2.82 -14.10
N GLU A 16 -2.96 -1.62 -14.13
CA GLU A 16 -2.51 -0.53 -14.99
C GLU A 16 -1.04 -0.17 -14.75
N ILE A 17 -0.64 -0.01 -13.49
CA ILE A 17 0.75 0.33 -13.14
C ILE A 17 1.69 -0.83 -13.50
N VAL A 18 1.28 -2.08 -13.24
CA VAL A 18 2.08 -3.27 -13.56
C VAL A 18 2.26 -3.44 -15.06
N ALA A 19 1.26 -3.10 -15.87
CA ALA A 19 1.38 -3.12 -17.33
C ALA A 19 2.43 -2.12 -17.85
N ASP A 20 2.55 -0.95 -17.22
CA ASP A 20 3.50 0.10 -17.63
C ASP A 20 4.91 -0.06 -17.03
N HIS A 21 5.01 -0.51 -15.77
CA HIS A 21 6.26 -0.53 -15.01
C HIS A 21 6.78 -1.93 -14.66
N GLY A 22 5.99 -2.98 -14.92
CA GLY A 22 6.28 -4.35 -14.50
C GLY A 22 5.93 -4.60 -13.03
N PRO A 23 6.51 -5.64 -12.39
CA PRO A 23 6.17 -6.01 -11.02
C PRO A 23 6.35 -4.85 -10.03
N VAL A 24 5.32 -4.59 -9.23
CA VAL A 24 5.32 -3.53 -8.21
C VAL A 24 5.22 -4.10 -6.81
N LEU A 25 5.60 -3.30 -5.82
CA LEU A 25 5.42 -3.56 -4.40
C LEU A 25 4.78 -2.36 -3.72
N PHE A 26 4.15 -2.62 -2.59
CA PHE A 26 3.61 -1.59 -1.71
C PHE A 26 4.45 -1.48 -0.45
N HIS A 27 4.74 -0.26 -0.05
CA HIS A 27 5.42 0.02 1.22
C HIS A 27 4.68 1.12 1.99
N GLN A 28 4.47 0.85 3.27
CA GLN A 28 3.82 1.78 4.17
C GLN A 28 4.73 2.03 5.39
N SER A 29 5.43 3.16 5.37
CA SER A 29 6.21 3.65 6.51
C SER A 29 5.34 4.55 7.39
N GLY A 30 5.43 4.37 8.71
CA GLY A 30 4.72 5.19 9.70
C GLY A 30 5.26 6.62 9.86
N GLY A 31 5.68 7.26 8.76
CA GLY A 31 6.28 8.60 8.72
C GLY A 31 5.25 9.72 8.91
N CYS A 32 5.68 10.74 9.65
CA CYS A 32 4.89 11.79 10.30
C CYS A 32 4.02 12.64 9.35
N CYS A 33 2.81 12.98 9.83
CA CYS A 33 1.71 13.76 9.24
C CYS A 33 0.73 12.95 8.34
N ASP A 34 -0.51 12.81 8.82
CA ASP A 34 -1.69 12.35 8.07
C ASP A 34 -1.88 10.85 7.75
N GLY A 35 -1.32 9.94 8.56
CA GLY A 35 -1.77 8.54 8.51
C GLY A 35 -1.47 7.85 7.18
N SER A 36 -0.17 7.76 6.84
CA SER A 36 0.44 6.71 6.02
C SER A 36 -0.40 6.23 4.83
N SER A 37 -0.46 6.99 3.73
CA SER A 37 -0.94 6.41 2.46
C SER A 37 0.04 5.31 2.00
N PRO A 38 -0.46 4.19 1.45
CA PRO A 38 0.40 3.12 0.97
C PRO A 38 1.06 3.58 -0.33
N MET A 39 2.37 3.47 -0.41
CA MET A 39 3.12 3.93 -1.58
C MET A 39 3.42 2.74 -2.49
N CYS A 40 3.20 2.90 -3.78
CA CYS A 40 3.45 1.90 -4.82
C CYS A 40 4.79 2.18 -5.50
N TYR A 41 5.70 1.20 -5.48
CA TYR A 41 7.04 1.28 -6.07
C TYR A 41 7.29 0.11 -7.01
N ALA A 42 8.19 0.28 -7.98
CA ALA A 42 8.65 -0.83 -8.80
C ALA A 42 9.47 -1.80 -7.94
N GLN A 43 9.21 -3.10 -8.06
CA GLN A 43 9.84 -4.12 -7.23
C GLN A 43 11.37 -4.18 -7.39
N ASN A 44 11.88 -3.77 -8.55
CA ASN A 44 13.31 -3.71 -8.83
C ASN A 44 14.00 -2.44 -8.28
N ASP A 45 13.25 -1.40 -7.94
CA ASP A 45 13.82 -0.09 -7.57
C ASP A 45 13.80 0.14 -6.06
N PHE A 46 12.83 -0.44 -5.35
CA PHE A 46 12.67 -0.26 -3.91
C PHE A 46 13.35 -1.36 -3.10
N LYS A 47 14.27 -0.96 -2.20
CA LYS A 47 14.91 -1.86 -1.23
C LYS A 47 14.10 -1.92 0.06
N ILE A 48 13.53 -3.09 0.32
CA ILE A 48 12.87 -3.41 1.58
C ILE A 48 13.94 -3.43 2.69
N GLY A 49 13.68 -2.73 3.80
CA GLY A 49 14.56 -2.72 4.96
C GLY A 49 14.42 -3.99 5.79
N ASP A 50 15.46 -4.30 6.57
CA ASP A 50 15.52 -5.50 7.42
C ASP A 50 14.40 -5.58 8.48
N ARG A 51 13.79 -4.43 8.79
CA ARG A 51 12.70 -4.28 9.77
C ARG A 51 11.31 -4.16 9.13
N ASP A 52 11.22 -4.31 7.81
CA ASP A 52 9.93 -4.29 7.13
C ASP A 52 9.30 -5.69 7.16
N VAL A 53 8.03 -5.74 7.49
CA VAL A 53 7.25 -6.97 7.62
C VAL A 53 6.32 -7.08 6.42
N LYS A 54 6.35 -8.22 5.72
CA LYS A 54 5.37 -8.54 4.67
C LYS A 54 4.03 -8.85 5.32
N LEU A 55 3.03 -8.01 5.10
CA LEU A 55 1.66 -8.25 5.56
C LEU A 55 0.91 -9.25 4.68
N GLY A 56 1.12 -9.16 3.37
CA GLY A 56 0.43 -10.00 2.39
C GLY A 56 0.68 -9.53 0.96
N GLU A 57 -0.23 -9.88 0.07
CA GLU A 57 -0.16 -9.57 -1.36
C GLU A 57 -1.51 -9.08 -1.87
N ILE A 58 -1.51 -8.00 -2.64
CA ILE A 58 -2.70 -7.40 -3.26
C ILE A 58 -2.49 -7.31 -4.77
N GLY A 59 -3.36 -7.93 -5.57
CA GLY A 59 -3.21 -7.92 -7.03
C GLY A 59 -1.86 -8.48 -7.53
N GLY A 60 -1.24 -9.39 -6.77
CA GLY A 60 0.10 -9.91 -7.07
C GLY A 60 1.26 -9.03 -6.58
N ALA A 61 0.99 -7.84 -6.05
CA ALA A 61 2.00 -6.95 -5.48
C ALA A 61 2.17 -7.21 -3.96
N PRO A 62 3.39 -7.46 -3.46
CA PRO A 62 3.62 -7.65 -2.04
C PRO A 62 3.51 -6.34 -1.25
N PHE A 63 2.85 -6.40 -0.10
CA PHE A 63 2.63 -5.26 0.79
C PHE A 63 3.51 -5.36 2.03
N TYR A 64 4.38 -4.37 2.22
CA TYR A 64 5.31 -4.25 3.32
C TYR A 64 4.95 -3.08 4.23
N ILE A 65 5.14 -3.28 5.53
CA ILE A 65 4.92 -2.28 6.55
C ILE A 65 6.09 -2.27 7.52
N SER A 66 6.46 -1.11 8.06
CA SER A 66 7.54 -1.06 9.04
C SER A 66 7.15 -1.80 10.34
N ALA A 67 8.10 -2.45 11.01
CA ALA A 67 7.84 -3.20 12.25
C ALA A 67 7.09 -2.38 13.33
N SER A 68 7.37 -1.08 13.44
CA SER A 68 6.68 -0.18 14.38
C SER A 68 5.20 0.01 14.04
N GLN A 69 4.87 0.11 12.75
CA GLN A 69 3.49 0.16 12.26
C GLN A 69 2.82 -1.22 12.34
N PHE A 70 3.57 -2.30 12.05
CA PHE A 70 3.08 -3.67 12.18
C PHE A 70 2.56 -3.92 13.60
N GLU A 71 3.29 -3.53 14.64
CA GLU A 71 2.84 -3.71 16.03
C GLU A 71 1.53 -2.96 16.34
N ALA A 72 1.29 -1.82 15.68
CA ALA A 72 0.05 -1.08 15.83
C ALA A 72 -1.12 -1.73 15.08
N TRP A 73 -0.87 -2.32 13.90
CA TRP A 73 -1.92 -2.76 12.96
C TRP A 73 -2.03 -4.28 12.84
N LYS A 74 -1.23 -5.05 13.58
CA LYS A 74 -1.24 -6.51 13.54
C LYS A 74 -2.61 -7.14 13.86
N HIS A 75 -3.49 -6.40 14.54
CA HIS A 75 -4.84 -6.81 14.89
C HIS A 75 -5.92 -6.12 14.05
N THR A 76 -5.55 -5.48 12.96
CA THR A 76 -6.44 -4.70 12.11
C THR A 76 -6.41 -5.27 10.69
N ASP A 77 -7.59 -5.45 10.10
CA ASP A 77 -7.70 -5.76 8.68
C ASP A 77 -7.52 -4.48 7.87
N LEU A 78 -6.60 -4.53 6.91
CA LEU A 78 -6.27 -3.39 6.06
C LEU A 78 -6.93 -3.58 4.70
N ILE A 79 -7.61 -2.54 4.25
CA ILE A 79 -8.25 -2.49 2.94
C ILE A 79 -7.58 -1.37 2.16
N ILE A 80 -6.88 -1.74 1.09
CA ILE A 80 -6.27 -0.79 0.17
C ILE A 80 -7.33 -0.40 -0.86
N ASP A 81 -7.65 0.88 -0.85
CA ASP A 81 -8.64 1.48 -1.73
C ASP A 81 -7.98 2.53 -2.62
N VAL A 82 -8.72 3.04 -3.60
CA VAL A 82 -8.28 4.13 -4.46
C VAL A 82 -9.30 5.26 -4.41
N VAL A 83 -8.79 6.48 -4.29
CA VAL A 83 -9.61 7.68 -4.32
C VAL A 83 -9.09 8.66 -5.36
N PRO A 84 -9.96 9.47 -5.98
CA PRO A 84 -9.51 10.53 -6.87
C PRO A 84 -8.64 11.52 -6.09
N GLY A 85 -7.49 11.86 -6.65
CA GLY A 85 -6.53 12.74 -6.01
C GLY A 85 -5.14 12.61 -6.58
N ARG A 86 -4.28 13.56 -6.23
CA ARG A 86 -2.87 13.50 -6.60
C ARG A 86 -2.16 12.50 -5.70
N GLY A 87 -1.52 11.52 -6.33
CA GLY A 87 -0.65 10.55 -5.67
C GLY A 87 0.50 11.18 -4.91
N GLY A 88 1.14 10.39 -4.04
CA GLY A 88 2.40 10.79 -3.43
C GLY A 88 3.46 11.02 -4.51
N MET A 89 4.28 12.05 -4.38
CA MET A 89 5.27 12.45 -5.41
C MET A 89 6.19 11.30 -5.87
N PHE A 90 6.42 10.32 -4.99
CA PHE A 90 7.27 9.16 -5.21
C PHE A 90 6.52 7.86 -5.53
N SER A 91 5.19 7.89 -5.58
CA SER A 91 4.36 6.72 -5.86
C SER A 91 4.06 6.61 -7.35
N LEU A 92 4.00 5.38 -7.87
CA LEU A 92 3.72 5.13 -9.30
C LEU A 92 2.28 5.47 -9.72
N ASP A 93 1.38 5.77 -8.78
CA ASP A 93 0.06 6.35 -9.08
C ASP A 93 0.10 7.85 -9.38
N ASN A 94 1.24 8.52 -9.15
CA ASN A 94 1.39 9.93 -9.45
C ASN A 94 1.24 10.21 -10.96
N GLY A 95 0.38 11.16 -11.31
CA GLY A 95 0.03 11.47 -12.70
C GLY A 95 -1.19 10.74 -13.25
N ARG A 96 -1.82 9.84 -12.48
CA ARG A 96 -3.04 9.12 -12.87
C ARG A 96 -4.33 9.69 -12.27
N GLU A 97 -4.25 10.84 -11.59
CA GLU A 97 -5.36 11.50 -10.88
C GLU A 97 -6.09 10.61 -9.85
N LYS A 98 -5.45 9.51 -9.49
CA LYS A 98 -5.89 8.51 -8.51
C LYS A 98 -4.76 8.34 -7.50
N ARG A 99 -5.10 8.14 -6.23
CA ARG A 99 -4.14 7.78 -5.18
C ARG A 99 -4.62 6.60 -4.38
N PHE A 100 -3.69 5.78 -3.90
CA PHE A 100 -4.02 4.71 -2.97
C PHE A 100 -4.34 5.28 -1.58
N LEU A 101 -5.29 4.64 -0.91
CA LEU A 101 -5.75 4.97 0.43
C LEU A 101 -5.80 3.69 1.24
N THR A 102 -5.09 3.64 2.37
CA THR A 102 -5.26 2.54 3.32
C THR A 102 -6.45 2.87 4.21
N ARG A 103 -7.48 2.03 4.16
CA ARG A 103 -8.59 2.03 5.10
C ARG A 103 -8.33 0.93 6.13
N SER A 104 -8.59 1.24 7.39
CA SER A 104 -8.64 0.26 8.46
C SER A 104 -10.07 0.11 8.93
N GLU A 105 -10.58 -1.12 8.99
CA GLU A 105 -11.77 -1.39 9.79
C GLU A 105 -11.32 -1.51 11.25
N ILE A 106 -11.29 -0.37 11.94
CA ILE A 106 -11.24 -0.40 13.41
C ILE A 106 -12.62 -0.88 13.83
N CYS A 107 -12.70 -2.12 14.29
CA CYS A 107 -13.90 -2.65 14.94
C CYS A 107 -14.20 -1.74 16.15
N ASN A 108 -15.12 -0.80 15.97
CA ASN A 108 -15.56 0.12 17.00
C ASN A 108 -16.39 -0.69 18.00
N ILE A 109 -15.76 -1.12 19.10
CA ILE A 109 -16.48 -1.59 20.30
C ILE A 109 -17.25 -0.42 20.90
#